data_AF-A0A182TAK8-F1
#
_entry.id   AF-A0A182TAK8-F1
#
_cell.length_a   1.000
_cell.length_b   1.000
_cell.length_c   1.000
_cell.angle_alpha   90.00
_cell.angle_beta   90.00
_cell.angle_gamma   90.00
#
_symmetry.space_group_name_H-M   'P 1'
#
loop_
_entity.id
_entity.type
_entity.pdbx_description
1 polymer ?
#
loop_
_entity_poly.entity_id
_entity_poly.type
_entity_poly.pdbx_seq_one_letter_code
_entity_poly.pdbx_strand_id
1 'polypeptide(L)'
;MYYLMDLTWSMRDDKATLESMGSQLAVALANLTANYRLGYGSFADKPAVPFIQSEPHRLQNPCYSENDQCEPTYGFRHRLKITRDIDSFIAQVKESNVTGNVDNLEGGLDALMQVLVCEKQIGWGLNTRKIVIVATDGWLHMAGDGLLAGIVEENDKQCHLDEEGNFVDVLKYDYPSLEQIWRVMLRSKTAVIFAVTEAQEAYYRRLSELMPEFTSVGRLQDDSSNIIQLVDDGYREFIKRVEFTDNSPDYLQVRYTTDCGGLYSEPQPINRCDNIEIGKEYNFNVELKLLDYPKDPSVTVSYKGCISYDFYFSIIL
;
A
#
# COMPACT_ATOMS: atom_id res chain seq x y z
N MET A 1 -5.13 -3.03 8.66
CA MET A 1 -4.07 -2.11 8.24
C MET A 1 -2.73 -2.82 8.37
N TYR A 2 -1.79 -2.53 7.48
CA TYR A 2 -0.44 -3.09 7.51
C TYR A 2 0.57 -1.95 7.50
N TYR A 3 1.43 -1.89 8.50
CA TYR A 3 2.47 -0.87 8.60
C TYR A 3 3.75 -1.43 7.98
N LEU A 4 4.18 -0.83 6.87
CA LEU A 4 5.37 -1.22 6.12
C LEU A 4 6.44 -0.14 6.32
N MET A 5 7.47 -0.48 7.08
CA MET A 5 8.47 0.49 7.54
C MET A 5 9.80 0.29 6.84
N ASP A 6 10.34 1.39 6.31
CA ASP A 6 11.75 1.50 5.97
C ASP A 6 12.61 1.42 7.25
N LEU A 7 13.55 0.48 7.29
CA LEU A 7 14.47 0.30 8.41
C LEU A 7 15.92 0.54 8.03
N THR A 8 16.16 1.38 7.03
CA THR A 8 17.49 1.92 6.76
C THR A 8 17.97 2.82 7.90
N TRP A 9 19.25 3.17 7.89
CA TRP A 9 19.92 3.86 8.99
C TRP A 9 19.34 5.25 9.28
N SER A 10 18.80 5.91 8.25
CA SER A 10 18.18 7.22 8.36
C SER A 10 16.89 7.16 9.20
N MET A 11 16.12 6.07 9.11
CA MET A 11 14.84 5.86 9.81
C MET A 11 14.97 5.44 11.30
N ARG A 12 16.16 5.51 11.90
CA ARG A 12 16.41 4.96 13.25
C ARG A 12 15.66 5.71 14.37
N ASP A 13 15.52 7.01 14.25
CA ASP A 13 14.80 7.87 15.18
C ASP A 13 13.28 7.75 14.97
N ASP A 14 12.82 7.69 13.73
CA ASP A 14 11.43 7.37 13.39
C ASP A 14 10.98 6.04 14.01
N LYS A 15 11.84 5.02 13.96
CA LYS A 15 11.61 3.74 14.63
C LYS A 15 11.43 3.92 16.14
N ALA A 16 12.33 4.66 16.79
CA ALA A 16 12.25 4.92 18.22
C ALA A 16 10.95 5.63 18.60
N THR A 17 10.48 6.56 17.77
CA THR A 17 9.19 7.19 17.99
C THR A 17 8.03 6.20 17.80
N LEU A 18 8.03 5.39 16.74
CA LEU A 18 6.98 4.39 16.52
C LEU A 18 6.87 3.41 17.69
N GLU A 19 7.99 2.98 18.27
CA GLU A 19 8.02 2.18 19.50
C GLU A 19 7.31 2.89 20.66
N SER A 20 7.59 4.18 20.87
CA SER A 20 6.97 4.98 21.93
C SER A 20 5.48 5.26 21.68
N MET A 21 5.07 5.29 20.41
CA MET A 21 3.72 5.67 19.96
C MET A 21 2.80 4.48 19.70
N GLY A 22 3.28 3.24 19.70
CA GLY A 22 2.48 2.08 19.32
C GLY A 22 1.16 1.95 20.08
N SER A 23 1.15 2.28 21.39
CA SER A 23 -0.06 2.32 22.20
C SER A 23 -1.04 3.43 21.76
N GLN A 24 -0.54 4.59 21.35
CA GLN A 24 -1.37 5.70 20.88
C GLN A 24 -1.95 5.40 19.49
N LEU A 25 -1.17 4.76 18.60
CA LEU A 25 -1.64 4.31 17.29
C LEU A 25 -2.81 3.32 17.43
N ALA A 26 -2.70 2.38 18.36
CA ALA A 26 -3.78 1.46 18.68
C ALA A 26 -5.05 2.16 19.17
N VAL A 27 -4.92 3.14 20.07
CA VAL A 27 -6.05 3.93 20.57
C VAL A 27 -6.71 4.72 19.43
N ALA A 28 -5.92 5.33 18.56
CA ALA A 28 -6.46 6.08 17.42
C ALA A 28 -7.22 5.18 16.43
N LEU A 29 -6.68 4.01 16.13
CA LEU A 29 -7.35 3.02 15.28
C LEU A 29 -8.61 2.46 15.93
N ALA A 30 -8.61 2.27 17.25
CA ALA A 30 -9.79 1.87 18.01
C ALA A 30 -10.92 2.91 17.93
N ASN A 31 -10.56 4.20 17.89
CA ASN A 31 -11.53 5.30 17.73
C ASN A 31 -12.09 5.39 16.31
N LEU A 32 -11.35 4.91 15.31
CA LEU A 32 -11.78 4.91 13.90
C LEU A 32 -12.74 3.78 13.55
N THR A 33 -12.53 2.60 14.10
CA THR A 33 -13.36 1.42 13.82
C THR A 33 -13.29 0.40 14.93
N ALA A 34 -14.44 -0.21 15.26
CA ALA A 34 -14.53 -1.28 16.24
C ALA A 34 -13.80 -2.57 15.82
N ASN A 35 -13.43 -2.70 14.54
CA ASN A 35 -12.83 -3.91 13.97
C ASN A 35 -11.47 -3.67 13.33
N TYR A 36 -10.60 -2.90 13.98
CA TYR A 36 -9.23 -2.72 13.50
C TYR A 36 -8.39 -3.98 13.72
N ARG A 37 -7.40 -4.16 12.85
CA ARG A 37 -6.32 -5.15 12.96
C ARG A 37 -5.06 -4.57 12.35
N LEU A 38 -3.92 -4.89 12.95
CA LEU A 38 -2.60 -4.40 12.57
C LEU A 38 -1.68 -5.54 12.17
N GLY A 39 -0.96 -5.36 11.07
CA GLY A 39 0.22 -6.15 10.71
C GLY A 39 1.43 -5.24 10.56
N TYR A 40 2.62 -5.83 10.53
CA TYR A 40 3.88 -5.12 10.45
C TYR A 40 4.87 -5.86 9.55
N GLY A 41 5.64 -5.11 8.79
CA GLY A 41 6.81 -5.60 8.08
C GLY A 41 7.80 -4.47 7.85
N SER A 42 9.00 -4.83 7.46
CA SER A 42 10.06 -3.88 7.18
C SER A 42 10.79 -4.17 5.88
N PHE A 43 11.40 -3.14 5.33
CA PHE A 43 12.22 -3.23 4.13
C PHE A 43 13.46 -2.34 4.25
N ALA A 44 14.43 -2.63 3.39
CA ALA A 44 15.53 -1.75 3.05
C ALA A 44 15.71 -1.82 1.54
N ASP A 45 16.72 -2.56 1.06
CA ASP A 45 16.93 -2.72 -0.36
C ASP A 45 17.55 -4.08 -0.73
N LYS A 46 17.68 -4.35 -2.02
CA LYS A 46 18.28 -5.57 -2.55
C LYS A 46 19.73 -5.68 -2.06
N PRO A 47 20.12 -6.79 -1.39
CA PRO A 47 21.47 -6.96 -0.86
C PRO A 47 22.46 -7.37 -1.98
N ALA A 48 22.64 -6.50 -2.97
CA ALA A 48 23.54 -6.68 -4.09
C ALA A 48 24.28 -5.37 -4.44
N VAL A 49 25.49 -5.50 -4.96
CA VAL A 49 26.26 -4.35 -5.48
C VAL A 49 25.56 -3.86 -6.75
N PRO A 50 25.36 -2.54 -6.96
CA PRO A 50 25.97 -1.43 -6.22
C PRO A 50 25.17 -0.87 -5.04
N PHE A 51 23.98 -1.37 -4.75
CA PHE A 51 23.12 -0.88 -3.66
C PHE A 51 23.74 -1.11 -2.27
N ILE A 52 24.55 -2.16 -2.12
CA ILE A 52 25.35 -2.42 -0.92
C ILE A 52 26.86 -2.42 -1.19
N GLN A 53 27.63 -2.36 -0.12
CA GLN A 53 29.09 -2.45 -0.18
C GLN A 53 29.57 -3.89 -0.14
N SER A 54 30.65 -4.19 -0.87
CA SER A 54 31.13 -5.57 -1.07
C SER A 54 32.10 -6.07 0.00
N GLU A 55 32.61 -5.18 0.86
CA GLU A 55 33.59 -5.53 1.89
C GLU A 55 32.97 -6.43 2.97
N PRO A 56 33.61 -7.55 3.37
CA PRO A 56 33.02 -8.52 4.30
C PRO A 56 32.54 -7.94 5.64
N HIS A 57 33.27 -6.95 6.19
CA HIS A 57 32.88 -6.30 7.44
C HIS A 57 31.65 -5.40 7.27
N ARG A 58 31.44 -4.83 6.08
CA ARG A 58 30.29 -3.98 5.76
C ARG A 58 29.06 -4.79 5.34
N LEU A 59 29.26 -5.96 4.73
CA LEU A 59 28.18 -6.93 4.52
C LEU A 59 27.59 -7.42 5.85
N GLN A 60 28.42 -7.57 6.88
CA GLN A 60 27.98 -7.98 8.22
C GLN A 60 27.39 -6.82 9.03
N ASN A 61 27.91 -5.60 8.84
CA ASN A 61 27.45 -4.40 9.51
C ASN A 61 27.52 -3.19 8.54
N PRO A 62 26.41 -2.84 7.87
CA PRO A 62 26.40 -1.73 6.92
C PRO A 62 26.63 -0.37 7.59
N CYS A 63 26.38 -0.25 8.90
CA CYS A 63 26.57 0.99 9.67
C CYS A 63 27.98 1.14 10.25
N TYR A 64 28.96 0.39 9.73
CA TYR A 64 30.35 0.49 10.18
C TYR A 64 30.92 1.91 10.05
N SER A 65 30.56 2.67 9.00
CA SER A 65 30.98 4.07 8.82
C SER A 65 30.44 5.01 9.91
N GLU A 66 29.30 4.66 10.49
CA GLU A 66 28.59 5.43 11.51
C GLU A 66 29.09 5.12 12.92
N ASN A 67 30.07 4.21 13.05
CA ASN A 67 30.53 3.66 14.33
C ASN A 67 29.41 3.00 15.15
N ASP A 68 28.41 2.42 14.49
CA ASP A 68 27.30 1.71 15.13
C ASP A 68 27.17 0.27 14.61
N GLN A 69 26.21 -0.49 15.12
CA GLN A 69 25.91 -1.86 14.74
C GLN A 69 24.52 -1.95 14.13
N CYS A 70 24.47 -2.39 12.89
CA CYS A 70 23.25 -2.66 12.15
C CYS A 70 23.20 -4.11 11.69
N GLU A 71 22.00 -4.60 11.42
CA GLU A 71 21.87 -5.90 10.78
C GLU A 71 22.25 -5.85 9.29
N PRO A 72 22.69 -6.96 8.68
CA PRO A 72 22.93 -7.04 7.24
C PRO A 72 21.72 -6.59 6.42
N THR A 73 21.97 -5.93 5.28
CA THR A 73 20.93 -5.47 4.37
C THR A 73 20.04 -6.62 3.90
N TYR A 74 18.75 -6.36 3.78
CA TYR A 74 17.74 -7.31 3.32
C TYR A 74 16.66 -6.57 2.52
N GLY A 75 15.99 -7.28 1.61
CA GLY A 75 14.92 -6.67 0.80
C GLY A 75 13.66 -6.39 1.62
N PHE A 76 12.93 -7.44 1.99
CA PHE A 76 11.67 -7.34 2.75
C PHE A 76 11.53 -8.47 3.77
N ARG A 77 10.96 -8.14 4.94
CA ARG A 77 10.53 -9.11 5.94
C ARG A 77 9.12 -8.79 6.43
N HIS A 78 8.23 -9.77 6.29
CA HIS A 78 6.98 -9.82 7.00
C HIS A 78 7.22 -10.23 8.45
N ARG A 79 6.88 -9.37 9.41
CA ARG A 79 7.24 -9.55 10.82
C ARG A 79 6.04 -9.88 11.70
N LEU A 80 4.88 -9.30 11.38
CA LEU A 80 3.65 -9.56 12.12
C LEU A 80 2.47 -9.74 11.18
N LYS A 81 1.88 -10.93 11.23
CA LYS A 81 0.59 -11.23 10.63
C LYS A 81 -0.50 -10.33 11.22
N ILE A 82 -1.43 -9.88 10.38
CA ILE A 82 -2.52 -9.00 10.78
C ILE A 82 -3.31 -9.59 11.96
N THR A 83 -3.23 -8.91 13.11
CA THR A 83 -3.78 -9.34 14.41
C THR A 83 -4.49 -8.19 15.12
N ARG A 84 -5.23 -8.51 16.18
CA ARG A 84 -5.77 -7.53 17.15
C ARG A 84 -4.83 -7.24 18.30
N ASP A 85 -3.77 -8.04 18.42
CA ASP A 85 -2.79 -7.92 19.48
C ASP A 85 -1.81 -6.77 19.19
N ILE A 86 -2.02 -5.67 19.89
CA ILE A 86 -1.20 -4.47 19.79
C ILE A 86 0.16 -4.66 20.46
N ASP A 87 0.22 -5.44 21.54
CA ASP A 87 1.47 -5.68 22.25
C ASP A 87 2.42 -6.49 21.36
N SER A 88 1.89 -7.45 20.59
CA SER A 88 2.64 -8.13 19.53
C SER A 88 3.17 -7.16 18.46
N PHE A 89 2.41 -6.14 18.07
CA PHE A 89 2.88 -5.11 17.13
C PHE A 89 4.05 -4.32 17.72
N ILE A 90 3.90 -3.82 18.94
CA ILE A 90 4.95 -3.04 19.62
C ILE A 90 6.21 -3.88 19.81
N ALA A 91 6.05 -5.15 20.20
CA ALA A 91 7.16 -6.09 20.35
C ALA A 91 7.92 -6.28 19.02
N GLN A 92 7.20 -6.50 17.91
CA GLN A 92 7.83 -6.69 16.60
C GLN A 92 8.53 -5.44 16.07
N VAL A 93 7.99 -4.24 16.30
CA VAL A 93 8.68 -2.99 15.98
C VAL A 93 9.98 -2.90 16.79
N LYS A 94 9.91 -3.15 18.10
CA LYS A 94 11.08 -3.06 19.00
C LYS A 94 12.18 -4.06 18.65
N GLU A 95 11.81 -5.29 18.33
CA GLU A 95 12.73 -6.39 17.98
C GLU A 95 13.37 -6.24 16.60
N SER A 96 12.85 -5.36 15.76
CA SER A 96 13.43 -5.11 14.45
C SER A 96 14.69 -4.27 14.59
N ASN A 97 15.78 -4.63 13.92
CA ASN A 97 16.98 -3.81 13.91
C ASN A 97 17.02 -2.95 12.66
N VAL A 98 17.71 -1.81 12.76
CA VAL A 98 18.02 -1.00 11.60
C VAL A 98 19.13 -1.66 10.78
N THR A 99 19.10 -1.39 9.48
CA THR A 99 20.09 -1.81 8.50
C THR A 99 20.57 -0.60 7.69
N GLY A 100 21.31 -0.81 6.61
CA GLY A 100 21.74 0.26 5.73
C GLY A 100 22.18 -0.26 4.37
N ASN A 101 22.20 0.64 3.41
CA ASN A 101 22.60 0.51 2.02
C ASN A 101 23.43 1.75 1.64
N VAL A 102 23.77 1.90 0.37
CA VAL A 102 24.71 2.92 -0.12
C VAL A 102 24.00 4.15 -0.67
N ASP A 103 22.99 3.94 -1.49
CA ASP A 103 22.20 4.99 -2.12
C ASP A 103 20.95 5.33 -1.31
N ASN A 104 20.28 6.43 -1.69
CA ASN A 104 19.09 6.93 -1.00
C ASN A 104 17.78 6.45 -1.68
N LEU A 105 17.87 5.39 -2.49
CA LEU A 105 16.71 4.72 -3.08
C LEU A 105 16.54 3.38 -2.37
N GLU A 106 15.30 3.03 -2.09
CA GLU A 106 14.95 1.87 -1.30
C GLU A 106 14.06 0.89 -2.07
N GLY A 107 14.10 -0.37 -1.67
CA GLY A 107 13.31 -1.48 -2.21
C GLY A 107 11.84 -1.48 -1.76
N GLY A 108 11.27 -0.31 -1.45
CA GLY A 108 9.91 -0.21 -0.90
C GLY A 108 8.82 -0.75 -1.83
N LEU A 109 9.00 -0.68 -3.15
CA LEU A 109 8.04 -1.26 -4.10
C LEU A 109 8.06 -2.79 -4.13
N ASP A 110 9.22 -3.43 -3.92
CA ASP A 110 9.31 -4.89 -3.77
C ASP A 110 8.53 -5.34 -2.54
N ALA A 111 8.77 -4.66 -1.42
CA ALA A 111 8.10 -4.92 -0.16
C ALA A 111 6.58 -4.72 -0.28
N LEU A 112 6.15 -3.61 -0.90
CA LEU A 112 4.74 -3.36 -1.17
C LEU A 112 4.12 -4.44 -2.05
N MET A 113 4.80 -4.86 -3.12
CA MET A 113 4.32 -5.96 -3.97
C MET A 113 4.08 -7.23 -3.17
N GLN A 114 5.04 -7.65 -2.34
CA GLN A 114 4.89 -8.82 -1.47
C GLN A 114 3.73 -8.70 -0.49
N VAL A 115 3.54 -7.53 0.13
CA VAL A 115 2.40 -7.27 1.02
C VAL A 115 1.05 -7.36 0.30
N LEU A 116 1.00 -6.95 -0.97
CA LEU A 116 -0.22 -6.98 -1.77
C LEU A 116 -0.58 -8.39 -2.27
N VAL A 117 0.40 -9.23 -2.63
CA VAL A 117 0.17 -10.54 -3.26
C VAL A 117 0.15 -11.70 -2.26
N CYS A 118 0.83 -11.59 -1.11
CA CYS A 118 0.91 -12.64 -0.09
C CYS A 118 -0.28 -12.66 0.87
N GLU A 119 -1.51 -12.71 0.35
CA GLU A 119 -2.73 -12.49 1.16
C GLU A 119 -2.83 -13.38 2.40
N LYS A 120 -2.43 -14.65 2.29
CA LYS A 120 -2.52 -15.64 3.38
C LYS A 120 -1.49 -15.42 4.48
N GLN A 121 -0.25 -15.13 4.09
CA GLN A 121 0.87 -14.86 5.00
C GLN A 121 0.60 -13.58 5.76
N ILE A 122 0.32 -12.49 5.03
CA ILE A 122 -0.01 -11.18 5.60
C ILE A 122 -1.27 -11.25 6.47
N GLY A 123 -2.26 -12.07 6.10
CA GLY A 123 -3.48 -12.28 6.86
C GLY A 123 -4.60 -11.30 6.53
N TRP A 124 -4.70 -10.87 5.27
CA TRP A 124 -5.78 -10.00 4.82
C TRP A 124 -7.15 -10.68 4.98
N GLY A 125 -8.14 -9.94 5.48
CA GLY A 125 -9.52 -10.41 5.54
C GLY A 125 -10.21 -10.32 4.18
N LEU A 126 -11.10 -11.26 3.87
CA LEU A 126 -11.82 -11.31 2.58
C LEU A 126 -12.72 -10.08 2.35
N ASN A 127 -13.44 -9.65 3.39
CA ASN A 127 -14.40 -8.54 3.32
C ASN A 127 -13.98 -7.40 4.25
N THR A 128 -12.71 -6.99 4.16
CA THR A 128 -12.16 -5.91 5.00
C THR A 128 -11.54 -4.83 4.15
N ARG A 129 -11.60 -3.58 4.62
CA ARG A 129 -10.80 -2.50 4.05
C ARG A 129 -9.32 -2.80 4.29
N LYS A 130 -8.54 -2.87 3.21
CA LYS A 130 -7.10 -3.12 3.24
C LYS A 130 -6.37 -1.81 3.01
N ILE A 131 -5.51 -1.44 3.94
CA ILE A 131 -4.70 -0.22 3.90
C ILE A 131 -3.28 -0.59 4.29
N VAL A 132 -2.32 -0.22 3.45
CA VAL A 132 -0.89 -0.30 3.72
C VAL A 132 -0.38 1.11 3.97
N ILE A 133 0.38 1.31 5.04
CA ILE A 133 1.15 2.54 5.26
C ILE A 133 2.58 2.23 4.87
N VAL A 134 3.12 2.96 3.90
CA VAL A 134 4.54 2.89 3.53
C VAL A 134 5.21 4.08 4.19
N ALA A 135 6.01 3.83 5.23
CA ALA A 135 6.74 4.85 5.97
C ALA A 135 8.22 4.83 5.57
N THR A 136 8.73 5.95 5.03
CA THR A 136 10.10 6.06 4.51
C THR A 136 10.52 7.53 4.35
N ASP A 137 11.80 7.80 4.52
CA ASP A 137 12.46 9.06 4.19
C ASP A 137 13.34 8.95 2.94
N GLY A 138 13.33 7.80 2.25
CA GLY A 138 14.03 7.53 1.00
C GLY A 138 13.15 7.70 -0.25
N TRP A 139 13.80 7.64 -1.42
CA TRP A 139 13.11 7.45 -2.70
C TRP A 139 12.90 5.95 -2.97
N LEU A 140 12.15 5.61 -4.03
CA LEU A 140 11.90 4.21 -4.38
C LEU A 140 12.65 3.82 -5.65
N HIS A 141 13.31 2.66 -5.59
CA HIS A 141 13.71 1.94 -6.80
C HIS A 141 12.50 1.45 -7.58
N MET A 142 12.63 1.42 -8.91
CA MET A 142 11.60 0.97 -9.84
C MET A 142 12.15 0.02 -10.90
N ALA A 143 11.23 -0.64 -11.62
CA ALA A 143 11.58 -1.48 -12.76
C ALA A 143 12.59 -0.80 -13.70
N GLY A 144 13.68 -1.51 -13.98
CA GLY A 144 14.85 -1.04 -14.71
C GLY A 144 16.08 -0.82 -13.82
N ASP A 145 15.90 -0.44 -12.55
CA ASP A 145 17.01 -0.12 -11.65
C ASP A 145 17.83 -1.37 -11.27
N GLY A 146 17.20 -2.54 -11.15
CA GLY A 146 17.86 -3.80 -10.83
C GLY A 146 18.92 -4.22 -11.87
N LEU A 147 18.87 -3.65 -13.08
CA LEU A 147 19.89 -3.85 -14.11
C LEU A 147 21.30 -3.50 -13.60
N LEU A 148 21.43 -2.51 -12.70
CA LEU A 148 22.71 -2.12 -12.10
C LEU A 148 23.34 -3.26 -11.29
N ALA A 149 22.52 -4.13 -10.70
CA ALA A 149 22.94 -5.32 -9.96
C ALA A 149 22.89 -6.61 -10.80
N GLY A 150 22.65 -6.51 -12.12
CA GLY A 150 22.51 -7.65 -13.02
C GLY A 150 21.19 -8.41 -12.88
N ILE A 151 20.19 -7.81 -12.25
CA ILE A 151 18.86 -8.38 -12.03
C ILE A 151 17.97 -7.93 -13.18
N VAL A 152 17.64 -8.85 -14.07
CA VAL A 152 16.99 -8.54 -15.36
C VAL A 152 15.63 -9.21 -15.56
N GLU A 153 15.24 -10.11 -14.67
CA GLU A 153 13.95 -10.80 -14.75
C GLU A 153 12.84 -9.89 -14.22
N GLU A 154 11.78 -9.68 -15.00
CA GLU A 154 10.66 -8.82 -14.60
C GLU A 154 9.94 -9.38 -13.36
N ASN A 155 9.49 -8.50 -12.46
CA ASN A 155 8.67 -8.88 -11.31
C ASN A 155 7.41 -9.68 -11.73
N ASP A 156 7.27 -10.90 -11.22
CA ASP A 156 6.21 -11.84 -11.60
C ASP A 156 4.87 -11.58 -10.92
N LYS A 157 4.82 -10.64 -9.96
CA LYS A 157 3.64 -10.29 -9.15
C LYS A 157 3.09 -11.49 -8.36
N GLN A 158 3.98 -12.39 -7.91
CA GLN A 158 3.65 -13.53 -7.07
C GLN A 158 4.24 -13.40 -5.66
N CYS A 159 3.73 -14.24 -4.75
CA CYS A 159 4.19 -14.29 -3.37
C CYS A 159 5.43 -15.16 -3.23
N HIS A 160 6.49 -14.59 -2.64
CA HIS A 160 7.80 -15.21 -2.47
C HIS A 160 8.30 -15.07 -1.03
N LEU A 161 7.41 -15.30 -0.06
CA LEU A 161 7.77 -15.34 1.36
C LEU A 161 7.99 -16.77 1.83
N ASP A 162 9.07 -17.00 2.57
CA ASP A 162 9.29 -18.23 3.33
C ASP A 162 8.37 -18.32 4.57
N GLU A 163 8.54 -19.40 5.35
CA GLU A 163 7.74 -19.63 6.56
C GLU A 163 8.05 -18.62 7.67
N GLU A 164 9.26 -18.06 7.67
CA GLU A 164 9.74 -17.02 8.57
C GLU A 164 9.33 -15.61 8.13
N GLY A 165 8.78 -15.45 6.93
CA GLY A 165 8.32 -14.18 6.38
C GLY A 165 9.36 -13.38 5.60
N ASN A 166 10.52 -13.95 5.25
CA ASN A 166 11.54 -13.29 4.44
C ASN A 166 11.21 -13.39 2.94
N PHE A 167 11.51 -12.33 2.19
CA PHE A 167 11.46 -12.35 0.74
C PHE A 167 12.66 -13.10 0.15
N VAL A 168 12.45 -14.32 -0.32
CA VAL A 168 13.53 -15.22 -0.76
C VAL A 168 14.03 -14.96 -2.19
N ASP A 169 13.18 -14.41 -3.05
CA ASP A 169 13.50 -14.14 -4.47
C ASP A 169 14.01 -12.69 -4.69
N VAL A 170 14.55 -12.06 -3.64
CA VAL A 170 14.99 -10.64 -3.64
C VAL A 170 15.99 -10.28 -4.74
N LEU A 171 16.89 -11.20 -5.11
CA LEU A 171 17.87 -10.99 -6.18
C LEU A 171 17.49 -11.66 -7.52
N LYS A 172 16.32 -12.30 -7.59
CA LYS A 172 15.87 -12.99 -8.80
C LYS A 172 15.14 -12.03 -9.73
N TYR A 173 14.17 -11.30 -9.18
CA TYR A 173 13.33 -10.37 -9.93
C TYR A 173 13.75 -8.92 -9.71
N ASP A 174 13.66 -8.12 -10.77
CA ASP A 174 13.80 -6.67 -10.71
C ASP A 174 12.68 -6.06 -9.86
N TYR A 175 12.86 -4.80 -9.46
CA TYR A 175 11.82 -4.03 -8.77
C TYR A 175 10.57 -3.96 -9.66
N PRO A 176 9.36 -3.91 -9.08
CA PRO A 176 8.15 -3.81 -9.87
C PRO A 176 7.99 -2.39 -10.44
N SER A 177 7.27 -2.29 -11.55
CA SER A 177 6.86 -0.98 -12.09
C SER A 177 5.67 -0.42 -11.33
N LEU A 178 5.45 0.89 -11.43
CA LEU A 178 4.25 1.54 -10.86
C LEU A 178 2.96 0.95 -11.45
N GLU A 179 2.97 0.57 -12.74
CA GLU A 179 1.81 -0.04 -13.39
C GLU A 179 1.48 -1.41 -12.79
N GLN A 180 2.51 -2.24 -12.54
CA GLN A 180 2.33 -3.54 -11.90
C GLN A 180 1.77 -3.37 -10.49
N ILE A 181 2.31 -2.43 -9.70
CA ILE A 181 1.80 -2.11 -8.36
C ILE A 181 0.34 -1.68 -8.44
N TRP A 182 0.01 -0.73 -9.31
CA TRP A 182 -1.36 -0.22 -9.49
C TRP A 182 -2.35 -1.34 -9.84
N ARG A 183 -2.02 -2.24 -10.78
CA ARG A 183 -2.87 -3.38 -11.13
C ARG A 183 -3.12 -4.32 -9.96
N VAL A 184 -2.09 -4.59 -9.16
CA VAL A 184 -2.23 -5.46 -7.98
C VAL A 184 -3.03 -4.76 -6.88
N MET A 185 -2.87 -3.44 -6.69
CA MET A 185 -3.71 -2.65 -5.77
C MET A 185 -5.18 -2.69 -6.18
N LEU A 186 -5.48 -2.52 -7.48
CA LEU A 186 -6.82 -2.63 -8.04
C LEU A 186 -7.44 -4.01 -7.77
N ARG A 187 -6.70 -5.08 -8.04
CA ARG A 187 -7.15 -6.47 -7.84
C ARG A 187 -7.35 -6.82 -6.36
N SER A 188 -6.39 -6.45 -5.52
CA SER A 188 -6.43 -6.75 -4.08
C SER A 188 -7.36 -5.82 -3.29
N LYS A 189 -7.82 -4.73 -3.92
CA LYS A 189 -8.60 -3.63 -3.33
C LYS A 189 -7.90 -3.04 -2.10
N THR A 190 -6.60 -2.84 -2.23
CA THR A 190 -5.74 -2.33 -1.16
C THR A 190 -5.34 -0.89 -1.46
N ALA A 191 -5.61 0.00 -0.50
CA ALA A 191 -5.15 1.37 -0.55
C ALA A 191 -3.77 1.49 0.10
N VAL A 192 -2.99 2.47 -0.35
CA VAL A 192 -1.64 2.76 0.12
C VAL A 192 -1.58 4.22 0.58
N ILE A 193 -1.05 4.44 1.77
CA ILE A 193 -0.72 5.77 2.29
C ILE A 193 0.80 5.87 2.30
N PHE A 194 1.37 6.77 1.52
CA PHE A 194 2.80 7.10 1.62
C PHE A 194 2.97 8.10 2.76
N ALA A 195 3.55 7.65 3.88
CA ALA A 195 3.90 8.48 5.03
C ALA A 195 5.38 8.85 4.94
N VAL A 196 5.66 10.05 4.43
CA VAL A 196 7.03 10.42 4.00
C VAL A 196 7.44 11.77 4.56
N THR A 197 8.74 11.96 4.79
CA THR A 197 9.27 13.23 5.32
C THR A 197 9.13 14.38 4.30
N GLU A 198 9.33 15.63 4.77
CA GLU A 198 9.10 16.83 3.96
C GLU A 198 9.88 16.85 2.64
N ALA A 199 11.14 16.40 2.67
CA ALA A 199 12.01 16.44 1.50
C ALA A 199 11.53 15.50 0.37
N GLN A 200 10.78 14.46 0.71
CA GLN A 200 10.29 13.44 -0.21
C GLN A 200 8.85 13.69 -0.66
N GLU A 201 8.11 14.55 0.04
CA GLU A 201 6.67 14.78 -0.20
C GLU A 201 6.34 15.08 -1.67
N ALA A 202 7.10 15.96 -2.32
CA ALA A 202 6.87 16.33 -3.71
C ALA A 202 7.04 15.16 -4.70
N TYR A 203 7.97 14.24 -4.41
CA TYR A 203 8.18 13.04 -5.21
C TYR A 203 6.99 12.08 -5.07
N TYR A 204 6.58 11.77 -3.85
CA TYR A 204 5.46 10.85 -3.60
C TYR A 204 4.11 11.43 -4.04
N ARG A 205 3.92 12.75 -4.02
CA ARG A 205 2.71 13.38 -4.59
C ARG A 205 2.60 13.13 -6.09
N ARG A 206 3.70 13.26 -6.84
CA ARG A 206 3.72 12.93 -8.28
C ARG A 206 3.46 11.44 -8.52
N LEU A 207 3.99 10.56 -7.68
CA LEU A 207 3.66 9.12 -7.77
C LEU A 207 2.18 8.87 -7.50
N SER A 208 1.61 9.54 -6.50
CA SER A 208 0.20 9.40 -6.16
C SER A 208 -0.72 9.94 -7.24
N GLU A 209 -0.31 10.95 -8.01
CA GLU A 209 -1.05 11.47 -9.17
C GLU A 209 -1.17 10.43 -10.30
N LEU A 210 -0.25 9.45 -10.37
CA LEU A 210 -0.30 8.35 -11.33
C LEU A 210 -1.22 7.21 -10.87
N MET A 211 -1.56 7.14 -9.59
CA MET A 211 -2.38 6.08 -8.98
C MET A 211 -3.48 6.63 -8.02
N PRO A 212 -4.18 7.71 -8.39
CA PRO A 212 -4.92 8.57 -7.46
C PRO A 212 -6.13 7.89 -6.79
N GLU A 213 -6.56 6.74 -7.29
CA GLU A 213 -7.71 6.02 -6.74
C GLU A 213 -7.38 5.23 -5.48
N PHE A 214 -6.12 4.85 -5.30
CA PHE A 214 -5.68 3.93 -4.25
C PHE A 214 -4.48 4.45 -3.46
N THR A 215 -3.94 5.61 -3.80
CA THR A 215 -2.81 6.21 -3.08
C THR A 215 -3.18 7.56 -2.48
N SER A 216 -2.61 7.84 -1.31
CA SER A 216 -2.55 9.18 -0.76
C SER A 216 -1.17 9.42 -0.14
N VAL A 217 -0.86 10.70 0.11
CA VAL A 217 0.43 11.11 0.66
C VAL A 217 0.20 11.90 1.94
N GLY A 218 0.77 11.39 3.02
CA GLY A 218 0.84 12.03 4.31
C GLY A 218 2.27 12.49 4.60
N ARG A 219 2.44 13.75 4.98
CA ARG A 219 3.75 14.24 5.43
C ARG A 219 4.02 13.73 6.84
N LEU A 220 5.03 12.88 7.00
CA LEU A 220 5.59 12.47 8.28
C LEU A 220 6.43 13.63 8.84
N GLN A 221 6.22 13.96 10.11
CA GLN A 221 7.14 14.85 10.83
C GLN A 221 8.46 14.12 11.07
N ASP A 222 9.56 14.86 11.25
CA ASP A 222 10.90 14.29 11.44
C ASP A 222 10.99 13.38 12.68
N ASP A 223 10.05 13.52 13.62
CA ASP A 223 9.93 12.65 14.78
C ASP A 223 8.80 11.62 14.63
N SER A 224 8.18 11.48 13.46
CA SER A 224 7.01 10.62 13.22
C SER A 224 5.79 10.87 14.13
N SER A 225 5.75 11.97 14.91
CA SER A 225 4.74 12.18 15.94
C SER A 225 3.32 12.39 15.42
N ASN A 226 3.18 12.73 14.13
CA ASN A 226 1.89 12.91 13.48
C ASN A 226 1.38 11.67 12.72
N ILE A 227 2.06 10.51 12.80
CA ILE A 227 1.68 9.29 12.07
C ILE A 227 0.22 8.90 12.32
N ILE A 228 -0.27 9.11 13.54
CA ILE A 228 -1.65 8.84 13.94
C ILE A 228 -2.63 9.68 13.12
N GLN A 229 -2.35 10.98 12.96
CA GLN A 229 -3.19 11.88 12.20
C GLN A 229 -3.17 11.50 10.72
N LEU A 230 -2.01 11.12 10.18
CA LEU A 230 -1.89 10.64 8.80
C LEU A 230 -2.72 9.38 8.54
N VAL A 231 -2.75 8.46 9.51
CA VAL A 231 -3.59 7.26 9.44
C VAL A 231 -5.08 7.64 9.45
N ASP A 232 -5.49 8.54 10.34
CA ASP A 232 -6.88 9.01 10.43
C ASP A 232 -7.32 9.73 9.14
N ASP A 233 -6.50 10.65 8.64
CA ASP A 233 -6.79 11.41 7.42
C ASP A 233 -6.82 10.52 6.19
N GLY A 234 -5.81 9.65 6.01
CA GLY A 234 -5.78 8.70 4.90
C GLY A 234 -6.90 7.67 4.97
N TYR A 235 -7.21 7.15 6.16
CA TYR A 235 -8.37 6.28 6.36
C TYR A 235 -9.68 7.00 5.99
N ARG A 236 -9.85 8.24 6.45
CA ARG A 236 -11.03 9.06 6.13
C ARG A 236 -11.13 9.35 4.64
N GLU A 237 -10.02 9.58 3.96
CA GLU A 237 -9.98 9.79 2.51
C GLU A 237 -10.53 8.58 1.75
N PHE A 238 -10.15 7.36 2.15
CA PHE A 238 -10.59 6.14 1.46
C PHE A 238 -11.99 5.67 1.86
N ILE A 239 -12.46 5.94 3.09
CA ILE A 239 -13.82 5.56 3.51
C ILE A 239 -14.89 6.58 3.11
N LYS A 240 -14.51 7.86 2.92
CA LYS A 240 -15.43 8.92 2.50
C LYS A 240 -15.55 9.01 0.98
N ARG A 241 -15.09 8.00 0.26
CA ARG A 241 -15.25 7.89 -1.19
C ARG A 241 -16.01 6.64 -1.54
N VAL A 242 -16.95 6.79 -2.46
CA VAL A 242 -17.57 5.70 -3.19
C VAL A 242 -17.35 5.91 -4.67
N GLU A 243 -16.82 4.89 -5.35
CA GLU A 243 -16.51 4.96 -6.77
C GLU A 243 -16.81 3.63 -7.45
N PHE A 244 -17.43 3.70 -8.62
CA PHE A 244 -17.62 2.58 -9.53
C PHE A 244 -16.56 2.60 -10.62
N THR A 245 -15.99 1.43 -10.89
CA THR A 245 -15.08 1.22 -12.01
C THR A 245 -15.42 -0.10 -12.68
N ASP A 246 -15.37 -0.11 -14.01
CA ASP A 246 -15.58 -1.31 -14.81
C ASP A 246 -14.37 -1.59 -15.71
N ASN A 247 -14.29 -2.83 -16.16
CA ASN A 247 -13.36 -3.30 -17.18
C ASN A 247 -14.14 -3.58 -18.47
N SER A 248 -15.09 -2.72 -18.83
CA SER A 248 -15.95 -2.98 -19.99
C SER A 248 -15.14 -3.11 -21.28
N PRO A 249 -15.41 -4.14 -22.09
CA PRO A 249 -14.79 -4.31 -23.40
C PRO A 249 -15.37 -3.32 -24.40
N ASP A 250 -14.65 -3.05 -25.51
CA ASP A 250 -15.00 -2.02 -26.49
C ASP A 250 -16.42 -2.12 -27.07
N TYR A 251 -17.02 -3.31 -27.07
CA TYR A 251 -18.39 -3.54 -27.55
C TYR A 251 -19.47 -3.17 -26.53
N LEU A 252 -19.12 -2.81 -25.29
CA LEU A 252 -20.05 -2.43 -24.24
C LEU A 252 -19.67 -1.07 -23.67
N GLN A 253 -20.56 -0.09 -23.81
CA GLN A 253 -20.44 1.20 -23.15
C GLN A 253 -21.17 1.16 -21.81
N VAL A 254 -20.47 1.50 -20.73
CA VAL A 254 -21.04 1.67 -19.39
C VAL A 254 -21.09 3.15 -19.04
N ARG A 255 -22.24 3.62 -18.54
CA ARG A 255 -22.41 5.00 -18.06
C ARG A 255 -22.96 4.99 -16.65
N TYR A 256 -22.39 5.84 -15.80
CA TYR A 256 -22.82 6.02 -14.42
C TYR A 256 -23.45 7.40 -14.27
N THR A 257 -24.57 7.45 -13.56
CA THR A 257 -25.12 8.72 -13.08
C THR A 257 -25.47 8.61 -11.60
N THR A 258 -25.23 9.69 -10.85
CA THR A 258 -25.57 9.77 -9.43
C THR A 258 -25.75 11.23 -9.01
N ASP A 259 -26.59 11.45 -8.00
CA ASP A 259 -26.76 12.76 -7.35
C ASP A 259 -25.87 12.91 -6.09
N CYS A 260 -25.08 11.88 -5.78
CA CYS A 260 -24.28 11.76 -4.57
C CYS A 260 -25.07 11.98 -3.27
N GLY A 261 -26.27 11.38 -3.18
CA GLY A 261 -27.08 11.44 -1.96
C GLY A 261 -27.61 12.85 -1.69
N GLY A 262 -28.04 13.52 -2.76
CA GLY A 262 -28.59 14.88 -2.74
C GLY A 262 -27.56 16.01 -2.75
N LEU A 263 -26.28 15.73 -3.05
CA LEU A 263 -25.27 16.79 -3.26
C LEU A 263 -25.59 17.59 -4.53
N TYR A 264 -26.06 16.91 -5.56
CA TYR A 264 -26.53 17.51 -6.80
C TYR A 264 -28.06 17.46 -6.84
N SER A 265 -28.70 18.51 -7.35
CA SER A 265 -30.17 18.55 -7.50
C SER A 265 -30.68 17.57 -8.56
N GLU A 266 -29.82 17.17 -9.50
CA GLU A 266 -30.10 16.23 -10.58
C GLU A 266 -28.92 15.26 -10.72
N PRO A 267 -29.16 13.98 -11.09
CA PRO A 267 -28.08 13.02 -11.32
C PRO A 267 -27.06 13.51 -12.36
N GLN A 268 -25.79 13.56 -11.98
CA GLN A 268 -24.68 13.96 -12.85
C GLN A 268 -24.02 12.73 -13.47
N PRO A 269 -23.43 12.83 -14.69
CA PRO A 269 -22.72 11.74 -15.35
C PRO A 269 -21.33 11.51 -14.73
N ILE A 270 -21.34 11.15 -13.44
CA ILE A 270 -20.16 10.85 -12.63
C ILE A 270 -20.29 9.45 -12.04
N ASN A 271 -19.16 8.80 -11.82
CA ASN A 271 -19.04 7.46 -11.24
C ASN A 271 -18.48 7.48 -9.82
N ARG A 272 -18.31 8.67 -9.23
CA ARG A 272 -17.67 8.89 -7.93
C ARG A 272 -18.43 9.91 -7.10
N CYS A 273 -18.56 9.62 -5.81
CA CYS A 273 -18.96 10.57 -4.78
C CYS A 273 -17.89 10.64 -3.70
N ASP A 274 -17.42 11.85 -3.42
CA ASP A 274 -16.47 12.16 -2.36
C ASP A 274 -17.21 12.72 -1.14
N ASN A 275 -16.56 12.72 0.03
CA ASN A 275 -17.10 13.18 1.31
C ASN A 275 -18.41 12.48 1.74
N ILE A 276 -18.54 11.17 1.49
CA ILE A 276 -19.74 10.44 1.89
C ILE A 276 -19.91 10.33 3.41
N GLU A 277 -21.18 10.30 3.84
CA GLU A 277 -21.59 10.13 5.23
C GLU A 277 -21.77 8.64 5.54
N ILE A 278 -21.21 8.19 6.66
CA ILE A 278 -21.36 6.79 7.10
C ILE A 278 -22.83 6.54 7.45
N GLY A 279 -23.42 5.50 6.85
CA GLY A 279 -24.81 5.10 7.09
C GLY A 279 -25.84 5.79 6.18
N LYS A 280 -25.42 6.73 5.31
CA LYS A 280 -26.26 7.32 4.29
C LYS A 280 -26.24 6.50 3.01
N GLU A 281 -27.38 6.40 2.32
CA GLU A 281 -27.49 5.70 1.05
C GLU A 281 -27.10 6.62 -0.12
N TYR A 282 -26.37 6.05 -1.08
CA TYR A 282 -25.92 6.72 -2.29
C TYR A 282 -26.33 5.87 -3.50
N ASN A 283 -27.20 6.43 -4.33
CA ASN A 283 -27.76 5.72 -5.48
C ASN A 283 -26.94 6.00 -6.74
N PHE A 284 -26.55 4.95 -7.45
CA PHE A 284 -25.88 5.01 -8.74
C PHE A 284 -26.75 4.32 -9.77
N ASN A 285 -27.13 5.04 -10.82
CA ASN A 285 -27.77 4.47 -11.98
C ASN A 285 -26.67 4.04 -12.96
N VAL A 286 -26.65 2.77 -13.31
CA VAL A 286 -25.71 2.18 -14.27
C VAL A 286 -26.47 1.88 -15.56
N GLU A 287 -26.15 2.60 -16.63
CA GLU A 287 -26.67 2.35 -17.97
C GLU A 287 -25.65 1.52 -18.76
N LEU A 288 -26.11 0.40 -19.31
CA LEU A 288 -25.31 -0.50 -20.14
C LEU A 288 -25.82 -0.40 -21.58
N LYS A 289 -24.96 0.03 -22.49
CA LYS A 289 -25.28 0.13 -23.91
C LYS A 289 -24.38 -0.79 -24.73
N LEU A 290 -24.99 -1.77 -25.37
CA LEU A 290 -24.30 -2.64 -26.32
C LEU A 290 -24.02 -1.88 -27.62
N LEU A 291 -22.74 -1.73 -27.96
CA LEU A 291 -22.28 -1.07 -29.19
C LEU A 291 -22.16 -2.04 -30.36
N ASP A 292 -21.76 -3.29 -30.07
CA ASP A 292 -21.63 -4.36 -31.06
C ASP A 292 -21.96 -5.73 -30.43
N TYR A 293 -22.28 -6.72 -31.26
CA TYR A 293 -22.62 -8.05 -30.79
C TYR A 293 -21.37 -8.80 -30.31
N PRO A 294 -21.30 -9.19 -29.04
CA PRO A 294 -20.14 -9.88 -28.50
C PRO A 294 -20.11 -11.32 -29.00
N LYS A 295 -18.92 -11.80 -29.40
CA LYS A 295 -18.72 -13.23 -29.67
C LYS A 295 -18.74 -14.08 -28.39
N ASP A 296 -18.49 -13.46 -27.23
CA ASP A 296 -18.47 -14.11 -25.92
C ASP A 296 -19.04 -13.15 -24.83
N PRO A 297 -20.25 -13.37 -24.29
CA PRO A 297 -20.93 -12.38 -23.47
C PRO A 297 -20.66 -12.57 -21.96
N SER A 298 -19.62 -11.93 -21.42
CA SER A 298 -19.49 -11.73 -19.97
C SER A 298 -18.85 -10.39 -19.63
N VAL A 299 -19.48 -9.58 -18.77
CA VAL A 299 -18.93 -8.32 -18.22
C VAL A 299 -19.08 -8.33 -16.71
N THR A 300 -18.04 -7.89 -15.99
CA THR A 300 -18.05 -7.79 -14.52
C THR A 300 -18.01 -6.33 -14.09
N VAL A 301 -19.09 -5.84 -13.51
CA VAL A 301 -19.11 -4.53 -12.86
C VAL A 301 -18.60 -4.67 -11.43
N SER A 302 -17.57 -3.89 -11.06
CA SER A 302 -16.92 -3.99 -9.76
C SER A 302 -17.13 -2.72 -8.94
N TYR A 303 -17.43 -2.90 -7.65
CA TYR A 303 -17.57 -1.81 -6.70
C TYR A 303 -16.32 -1.67 -5.81
N LYS A 304 -15.93 -0.42 -5.53
CA LYS A 304 -14.86 -0.08 -4.57
C LYS A 304 -15.44 0.20 -3.18
N GLY A 305 -15.68 -0.85 -2.39
CA GLY A 305 -15.94 -0.72 -0.96
C GLY A 305 -16.50 -1.93 -0.22
N CYS A 306 -16.86 -1.74 1.05
CA CYS A 306 -17.49 -2.76 1.90
C CYS A 306 -18.91 -2.30 2.27
N ILE A 307 -19.96 -2.85 1.63
CA ILE A 307 -21.37 -2.64 2.01
C ILE A 307 -22.16 -3.95 1.77
N SER A 308 -23.20 -4.17 2.59
CA SER A 308 -24.27 -5.16 2.45
C SER A 308 -25.18 -4.81 1.25
N TYR A 309 -25.48 -5.76 0.36
CA TYR A 309 -26.18 -5.47 -0.92
C TYR A 309 -27.68 -5.75 -0.92
N ASP A 310 -28.42 -4.90 -1.64
CA ASP A 310 -29.46 -5.27 -2.61
C ASP A 310 -29.17 -4.50 -3.92
N PHE A 311 -28.96 -5.21 -5.04
CA PHE A 311 -28.76 -4.59 -6.36
C PHE A 311 -30.04 -4.68 -7.20
N TYR A 312 -30.48 -3.56 -7.76
CA TYR A 312 -31.49 -3.54 -8.82
C TYR A 312 -30.82 -3.19 -10.15
N PHE A 313 -30.67 -4.19 -11.02
CA PHE A 313 -30.25 -4.00 -12.40
C PHE A 313 -31.49 -3.80 -13.27
N SER A 314 -31.58 -2.67 -13.97
CA SER A 314 -32.52 -2.49 -15.08
C SER A 314 -31.73 -2.58 -16.39
N ILE A 315 -31.75 -3.75 -17.01
CA ILE A 315 -31.26 -3.92 -18.37
C ILE A 315 -32.37 -3.45 -19.31
N ILE A 316 -32.18 -2.29 -19.92
CA ILE A 316 -33.03 -1.84 -21.02
C ILE A 316 -32.40 -2.40 -22.30
N LEU A 317 -33.00 -3.48 -22.82
CA LEU A 317 -32.71 -4.05 -24.14
C LEU A 317 -33.38 -3.22 -25.23
#